data_AF-A0A7W4B3C3-F1
#
_entry.id   AF-A0A7W4B3C3-F1
#
_cell.length_a   1.000
_cell.length_b   1.000
_cell.length_c   1.000
_cell.angle_alpha   90.00
_cell.angle_beta   90.00
_cell.angle_gamma   90.00
#
_symmetry.space_group_name_H-M   'P 1'
#
loop_
_entity.id
_entity.type
_entity.pdbx_description
1 polymer ?
#
loop_
_entity_poly.entity_id
_entity_poly.type
_entity_poly.pdbx_seq_one_letter_code
_entity_poly.pdbx_strand_id
1 'polypeptide(L)'
;MLTFSTFSAVAILVIVQLSYSLLKGTELFAIVGAVIMMTVSALLIQSQMGMIEMHFHIFASMGVFLIYLRWQPLLASLLTVAVHHIGLTY
;
A
#
# COMPACT_ATOMS: atom_id res chain seq x y z
N MET A 1 -6.17 -13.53 -13.55
CA MET A 1 -6.37 -12.58 -12.45
C MET A 1 -6.52 -13.26 -11.09
N LEU A 2 -7.40 -14.26 -10.92
CA LEU A 2 -7.57 -14.95 -9.63
C LEU A 2 -6.25 -15.48 -9.03
N THR A 3 -5.42 -16.19 -9.81
CA THR A 3 -4.12 -16.72 -9.37
C THR A 3 -3.11 -15.65 -8.97
N PHE A 4 -3.08 -14.53 -9.70
CA PHE A 4 -2.26 -13.38 -9.36
C PHE A 4 -2.72 -12.73 -8.05
N SER A 5 -4.03 -12.54 -7.90
CA SER A 5 -4.62 -11.94 -6.70
C SER A 5 -4.39 -12.80 -5.47
N THR A 6 -4.54 -14.12 -5.57
CA THR A 6 -4.31 -15.01 -4.42
C THR A 6 -2.84 -15.03 -4.02
N PHE A 7 -1.91 -15.15 -4.98
CA PHE A 7 -0.48 -15.10 -4.68
C PHE A 7 -0.07 -13.77 -4.05
N SER A 8 -0.54 -12.65 -4.62
CA SER A 8 -0.25 -11.31 -4.12
C SER A 8 -0.83 -11.08 -2.72
N ALA A 9 -2.05 -11.56 -2.46
CA ALA A 9 -2.67 -11.49 -1.14
C ALA A 9 -1.88 -12.28 -0.08
N VAL A 10 -1.41 -13.49 -0.42
CA VAL A 10 -0.57 -14.30 0.47
C VAL A 10 0.77 -13.59 0.72
N ALA A 11 1.40 -13.02 -0.30
CA ALA A 11 2.65 -12.27 -0.14
C ALA A 11 2.46 -11.04 0.78
N ILE A 12 1.39 -10.26 0.57
CA ILE A 12 1.06 -9.12 1.43
C ILE A 12 0.78 -9.57 2.87
N LEU A 13 0.04 -10.66 3.07
CA LEU A 13 -0.23 -11.20 4.40
C LEU A 13 1.07 -11.50 5.15
N VAL A 14 2.02 -12.18 4.49
CA VAL A 14 3.34 -12.48 5.09
C VAL A 14 4.10 -11.20 5.40
N ILE A 15 4.16 -10.24 4.47
CA ILE A 15 4.88 -8.98 4.66
C ILE A 15 4.27 -8.17 5.81
N VAL A 16 2.95 -8.07 5.89
CA VAL A 16 2.23 -7.38 6.98
C VAL A 16 2.51 -8.07 8.30
N GLN A 17 2.40 -9.40 8.36
CA GLN A 17 2.62 -10.16 9.58
C GLN A 17 4.04 -9.97 10.11
N LEU A 18 5.05 -10.07 9.24
CA LEU A 18 6.45 -9.84 9.61
C LEU A 18 6.67 -8.39 10.08
N SER A 19 6.16 -7.42 9.32
CA SER A 19 6.28 -6.00 9.67
C SER A 19 5.63 -5.70 11.02
N TYR A 20 4.45 -6.26 11.29
CA TYR A 20 3.77 -6.10 12.57
C TYR A 20 4.55 -6.76 13.70
N SER A 21 4.97 -8.02 13.53
CA SER A 21 5.73 -8.73 14.57
C SER A 21 7.02 -8.03 14.96
N LEU A 22 7.71 -7.39 14.00
CA LEU A 22 8.98 -6.71 14.22
C LEU A 22 8.84 -5.24 14.67
N LEU A 23 7.80 -4.54 14.21
CA LEU A 23 7.69 -3.09 14.35
C LEU A 23 6.51 -2.63 15.22
N LYS A 24 5.65 -3.54 15.70
CA LYS A 24 4.49 -3.20 16.54
C LYS A 24 4.90 -2.28 17.71
N GLY A 25 4.05 -1.30 18.00
CA GLY A 25 4.30 -0.31 19.05
C GLY A 25 5.34 0.75 18.70
N THR A 26 5.88 0.75 17.48
CA THR A 26 6.78 1.80 16.99
C THR A 26 6.11 2.66 15.91
N GLU A 27 6.58 3.89 15.79
CA GLU A 27 6.17 4.80 14.73
C GLU A 27 6.56 4.32 13.32
N LEU A 28 7.54 3.43 13.22
CA LEU A 28 8.01 2.89 11.95
C LEU A 28 6.95 1.96 11.32
N PHE A 29 6.14 1.28 12.14
CA PHE A 29 5.05 0.44 11.64
C PHE A 29 4.04 1.26 10.83
N ALA A 30 3.74 2.50 11.23
CA ALA A 30 2.83 3.37 10.48
C ALA A 30 3.39 3.75 9.10
N ILE A 31 4.70 4.02 9.02
CA ILE A 31 5.40 4.36 7.77
C ILE A 31 5.44 3.14 6.85
N VAL A 32 5.80 1.97 7.36
CA VAL A 32 5.82 0.71 6.59
C VAL A 32 4.41 0.33 6.15
N GLY A 33 3.41 0.48 7.03
CA GLY A 33 2.00 0.27 6.72
C GLY A 33 1.53 1.14 5.55
N ALA A 34 1.97 2.40 5.49
CA ALA A 34 1.68 3.28 4.35
C ALA A 34 2.23 2.76 3.03
N VAL A 35 3.49 2.33 3.00
CA VAL A 35 4.10 1.71 1.80
C VAL A 35 3.34 0.43 1.39
N ILE A 36 2.99 -0.42 2.36
CA ILE A 36 2.22 -1.65 2.11
C ILE A 36 0.85 -1.32 1.53
N MET A 37 0.13 -0.33 2.07
CA MET A 37 -1.20 0.03 1.55
C MET A 37 -1.16 0.64 0.14
N MET A 38 -0.10 1.37 -0.21
CA MET A 38 0.11 1.80 -1.60
C MET A 38 0.41 0.60 -2.51
N THR A 39 1.19 -0.38 -2.02
CA THR A 39 1.44 -1.63 -2.74
C THR A 39 0.13 -2.42 -2.97
N VAL A 40 -0.73 -2.51 -1.95
CA VAL A 40 -2.08 -3.09 -2.07
C VAL A 40 -2.90 -2.36 -3.13
N SER A 41 -2.85 -1.03 -3.16
CA SER A 41 -3.55 -0.23 -4.19
C SER A 41 -3.08 -0.58 -5.60
N ALA A 42 -1.76 -0.66 -5.82
CA ALA A 42 -1.20 -1.07 -7.12
C ALA A 42 -1.63 -2.48 -7.52
N LEU A 43 -1.60 -3.44 -6.57
CA LEU A 43 -2.06 -4.81 -6.81
C LEU A 43 -3.55 -4.89 -7.14
N LEU A 44 -4.38 -4.08 -6.47
CA LEU A 44 -5.80 -3.97 -6.74
C LEU A 44 -6.06 -3.44 -8.16
N ILE A 45 -5.38 -2.36 -8.55
CA ILE A 45 -5.45 -1.80 -9.91
C ILE A 45 -5.08 -2.86 -10.94
N GLN A 46 -3.97 -3.57 -10.73
CA GLN A 46 -3.54 -4.63 -11.64
C GLN A 46 -4.53 -5.80 -11.70
N SER A 47 -5.05 -6.24 -10.55
CA SER A 47 -6.03 -7.33 -10.47
C SER A 47 -7.33 -7.01 -11.20
N GLN A 48 -7.66 -5.72 -11.30
CA GLN A 48 -8.86 -5.18 -11.93
C GLN A 48 -8.55 -4.53 -13.28
N MET A 49 -7.44 -4.87 -13.93
CA MET A 49 -7.13 -4.41 -15.29
C MET A 49 -7.15 -2.88 -15.47
N GLY A 50 -6.73 -2.13 -14.45
CA GLY A 50 -6.66 -0.68 -14.53
C GLY A 50 -7.97 0.07 -14.26
N MET A 51 -8.99 -0.57 -13.67
CA MET A 51 -10.25 0.13 -13.30
C MET A 51 -10.00 1.38 -12.44
N ILE A 52 -10.70 2.47 -12.77
CA ILE A 52 -10.54 3.77 -12.10
C ILE A 52 -11.01 3.73 -10.64
N GLU A 53 -11.97 2.87 -10.33
CA GLU A 53 -12.49 2.64 -8.98
C GLU A 53 -11.38 2.14 -8.05
N MET A 54 -10.43 1.35 -8.57
CA MET A 54 -9.30 0.87 -7.78
C MET A 54 -8.23 1.93 -7.57
N HIS A 55 -8.12 2.91 -8.47
CA HIS A 55 -7.24 4.06 -8.25
C HIS A 55 -7.73 4.91 -7.07
N PHE A 56 -9.04 4.97 -6.84
CA PHE A 56 -9.60 5.68 -5.69
C PHE A 56 -9.11 5.10 -4.34
N HIS A 57 -8.80 3.82 -4.28
CA HIS A 57 -8.26 3.18 -3.07
C HIS A 57 -6.96 3.85 -2.58
N ILE A 58 -6.15 4.43 -3.47
CA ILE A 58 -4.95 5.21 -3.12
C ILE A 58 -5.33 6.38 -2.20
N PHE A 59 -6.30 7.19 -2.64
CA PHE A 59 -6.75 8.37 -1.90
C PHE A 59 -7.48 7.99 -0.60
N ALA A 60 -8.34 6.97 -0.65
CA ALA A 60 -9.03 6.46 0.53
C ALA A 60 -8.03 5.99 1.60
N SER A 61 -6.99 5.25 1.20
CA SER A 61 -5.94 4.76 2.10
C SER A 61 -5.12 5.91 2.70
N MET A 62 -4.75 6.92 1.90
CA MET A 62 -4.08 8.12 2.40
C MET A 62 -4.93 8.86 3.43
N GLY A 63 -6.26 8.91 3.24
CA GLY A 63 -7.20 9.46 4.20
C GLY A 63 -7.14 8.76 5.57
N VAL A 64 -6.96 7.44 5.60
CA VAL A 64 -6.76 6.69 6.86
C VAL A 64 -5.47 7.11 7.55
N PHE A 65 -4.38 7.34 6.82
CA PHE A 65 -3.11 7.77 7.41
C PHE A 65 -3.14 9.20 7.97
N LEU A 66 -4.06 10.05 7.51
CA LEU A 66 -4.27 11.37 8.13
C LEU A 66 -4.77 11.27 9.57
N ILE A 67 -5.48 10.18 9.93
CA ILE A 67 -5.95 9.93 11.31
C ILE A 67 -4.77 9.84 12.28
N TYR A 68 -3.60 9.43 11.79
CA TYR A 68 -2.40 9.28 12.62
C TYR A 68 -1.81 10.65 12.98
N LEU A 69 -2.31 11.75 12.39
CA LEU A 69 -1.88 13.13 12.61
C LEU A 69 -0.37 13.33 12.49
N ARG A 70 0.25 12.54 11.61
CA ARG A 70 1.69 12.52 11.35
C ARG A 70 1.92 12.59 9.85
N TRP A 71 2.89 13.41 9.45
CA TRP A 71 3.17 13.63 8.03
C TRP A 71 4.01 12.50 7.40
N GLN A 72 4.76 11.74 8.21
CA GLN A 72 5.68 10.72 7.70
C GLN A 72 4.97 9.58 6.93
N PRO A 73 3.87 8.98 7.43
CA PRO A 73 3.14 7.95 6.67
C PRO A 73 2.52 8.50 5.37
N LEU A 74 2.04 9.75 5.41
CA LEU A 74 1.51 10.41 4.22
C LEU A 74 2.61 10.61 3.16
N LEU A 75 3.79 11.11 3.58
CA LEU A 75 4.93 11.27 2.68
C LEU A 75 5.39 9.93 2.11
N ALA A 76 5.46 8.87 2.94
CA ALA A 76 5.80 7.53 2.47
C ALA A 76 4.81 7.02 1.42
N SER A 77 3.51 7.29 1.60
CA SER A 77 2.49 6.97 0.61
C SER A 77 2.74 7.69 -0.71
N LEU A 78 2.94 9.02 -0.65
CA LEU A 78 3.20 9.86 -1.83
C LEU A 78 4.45 9.41 -2.60
N LEU A 79 5.55 9.15 -1.90
CA LEU A 79 6.79 8.67 -2.51
C LEU A 79 6.62 7.30 -3.15
N THR A 80 5.91 6.37 -2.49
CA THR A 80 5.65 5.04 -3.06
C THR A 80 4.87 5.12 -4.36
N VAL A 81 3.82 5.96 -4.39
CA VAL A 81 3.02 6.18 -5.60
C VAL A 81 3.85 6.85 -6.70
N ALA A 82 4.66 7.86 -6.37
CA ALA A 82 5.52 8.53 -7.34
C ALA A 82 6.54 7.56 -7.97
N VAL A 83 7.20 6.73 -7.15
CA VAL A 83 8.13 5.69 -7.62
C VAL A 83 7.40 4.70 -8.53
N HIS A 84 6.20 4.28 -8.16
CA HIS A 84 5.39 3.39 -8.98
C HIS A 84 5.06 4.02 -10.35
N HIS A 85 4.68 5.30 -10.39
CA HIS A 85 4.37 5.98 -11.66
C HIS A 85 5.60 6.14 -12.56
N ILE A 86 6.78 6.35 -11.98
CA ILE A 86 8.02 6.54 -12.75
C ILE A 86 8.58 5.20 -13.23
N GLY A 87 8.56 4.17 -12.39
CA GLY A 87 9.27 2.91 -12.64
C GLY A 87 8.42 1.72 -13.08
N LEU A 88 7.10 1.79 -12.92
CA LEU A 88 6.17 0.66 -13.11
C LEU A 88 4.95 1.08 -13.95
N THR A 89 5.16 1.89 -14.97
CA THR A 89 4.10 2.58 -15.75
C THR A 89 3.39 1.70 -16.80
N TYR A 90 3.42 0.37 -16.69
CA TYR A 90 2.89 -0.58 -17.69
C TYR A 90 2.01 -1.67 -17.09
#